data_AF-A0A7Y5HJN3-F1
#
_entry.id   AF-A0A7Y5HJN3-F1
#
_cell.length_a   1.000
_cell.length_b   1.000
_cell.length_c   1.000
_cell.angle_alpha   90.00
_cell.angle_beta   90.00
_cell.angle_gamma   90.00
#
_symmetry.space_group_name_H-M   'P 1'
#
loop_
_entity.id
_entity.type
_entity.pdbx_description
1 polymer ?
#
loop_
_entity_poly.entity_id
_entity_poly.type
_entity_poly.pdbx_seq_one_letter_code
_entity_poly.pdbx_strand_id
1 'polypeptide(L)'
;RPVAVVTVAGFPHGTTTADAKAFEAERAFGRGATDVDFVMHRGFARDGAWDAVLGEFRTMRGAVPEATLKVILETGALTDDEIRRSCEAAAEAGLDFVKTCTGFGPRGASAEDVRLLRECAGGRLRVKASGGIRTRGQALELLAAGADRLGMSSMPKD
;
A
#
# COMPACT_ATOMS: atom_id res chain seq x y z
N ARG A 1 -17.52 -9.28 10.92
CA ARG A 1 -16.28 -10.05 10.60
C ARG A 1 -15.36 -9.95 11.82
N PRO A 2 -14.65 -11.02 12.19
CA PRO A 2 -13.62 -10.95 13.23
C PRO A 2 -12.55 -9.90 12.88
N VAL A 3 -11.83 -9.41 13.88
CA VAL A 3 -10.75 -8.43 13.70
C VAL A 3 -9.62 -9.09 12.89
N ALA A 4 -9.28 -8.51 11.73
CA ALA A 4 -8.20 -8.99 10.88
C ALA A 4 -6.83 -8.77 11.51
N VAL A 5 -5.91 -9.72 11.33
CA VAL A 5 -4.51 -9.59 11.72
C VAL A 5 -3.72 -9.12 10.50
N VAL A 6 -3.19 -7.90 10.58
CA VAL A 6 -2.43 -7.26 9.50
C VAL A 6 -0.95 -7.23 9.87
N THR A 7 -0.09 -7.63 8.95
CA THR A 7 1.36 -7.43 9.07
C THR A 7 1.89 -6.59 7.90
N VAL A 8 3.20 -6.35 7.88
CA VAL A 8 3.94 -5.73 6.79
C VAL A 8 4.98 -6.69 6.19
N ALA A 9 5.43 -6.42 4.97
CA ALA A 9 6.57 -7.13 4.35
C ALA A 9 7.48 -6.18 3.57
N GLY A 10 8.79 -6.43 3.57
CA GLY A 10 9.79 -5.55 2.97
C GLY A 10 9.78 -4.12 3.53
N PHE A 11 9.34 -3.97 4.77
CA PHE A 11 9.02 -2.67 5.37
C PHE A 11 10.18 -2.12 6.22
N PRO A 12 10.42 -0.79 6.24
CA PRO A 12 9.68 0.27 5.55
C PRO A 12 10.27 0.66 4.19
N HIS A 13 11.45 0.15 3.81
CA HIS A 13 12.19 0.72 2.68
C HIS A 13 11.81 0.13 1.31
N GLY A 14 11.33 -1.11 1.27
CA GLY A 14 10.96 -1.78 0.02
C GLY A 14 12.14 -2.16 -0.88
N THR A 15 13.38 -2.10 -0.38
CA THR A 15 14.59 -2.35 -1.19
C THR A 15 15.12 -3.79 -1.10
N THR A 16 14.43 -4.66 -0.38
CA THR A 16 14.69 -6.11 -0.44
C THR A 16 14.16 -6.70 -1.74
N THR A 17 14.65 -7.88 -2.11
CA THR A 17 14.21 -8.60 -3.31
C THR A 17 12.76 -9.09 -3.18
N ALA A 18 12.08 -9.29 -4.31
CA ALA A 18 10.68 -9.69 -4.34
C ALA A 18 10.45 -11.07 -3.68
N ASP A 19 11.39 -12.02 -3.84
CA ASP A 19 11.36 -13.34 -3.21
C ASP A 19 11.51 -13.27 -1.69
N ALA A 20 12.36 -12.38 -1.17
CA ALA A 20 12.49 -12.16 0.27
C ALA A 20 11.19 -11.61 0.89
N LYS A 21 10.54 -10.65 0.21
CA LYS A 21 9.24 -10.10 0.64
C LYS A 21 8.13 -11.15 0.57
N ALA A 22 8.11 -11.94 -0.49
CA ALA A 22 7.17 -13.04 -0.68
C ALA A 22 7.31 -14.09 0.44
N PHE A 23 8.54 -14.50 0.75
CA PHE A 23 8.81 -15.41 1.85
C PHE A 23 8.31 -14.84 3.19
N GLU A 24 8.62 -13.58 3.50
CA GLU A 24 8.12 -12.92 4.71
C GLU A 24 6.58 -12.94 4.79
N ALA A 25 5.91 -12.61 3.69
CA ALA A 25 4.45 -12.63 3.59
C ALA A 25 3.86 -14.04 3.78
N GLU A 26 4.43 -15.05 3.13
CA GLU A 26 4.01 -16.45 3.26
C GLU A 26 4.14 -16.95 4.70
N ARG A 27 5.27 -16.66 5.35
CA ARG A 27 5.51 -17.03 6.76
C ARG A 27 4.51 -16.35 7.70
N ALA A 28 4.15 -15.09 7.43
CA ALA A 28 3.17 -14.38 8.23
C ALA A 28 1.75 -14.92 8.02
N PHE A 29 1.37 -15.18 6.77
CA PHE A 29 0.06 -15.77 6.43
C PHE A 29 -0.12 -17.14 7.08
N GLY A 30 0.90 -18.02 6.98
CA GLY A 30 0.90 -19.32 7.65
C GLY A 30 0.89 -19.26 9.18
N ARG A 31 1.08 -18.07 9.78
CA ARG A 31 0.99 -17.82 11.23
C ARG A 31 -0.29 -17.07 11.62
N GLY A 32 -1.24 -16.90 10.70
CA GLY A 32 -2.57 -16.35 10.99
C GLY A 32 -2.79 -14.89 10.59
N ALA A 33 -1.83 -14.24 9.92
CA ALA A 33 -2.12 -12.96 9.26
C ALA A 33 -3.09 -13.17 8.09
N THR A 34 -4.12 -12.32 7.98
CA THR A 34 -5.07 -12.34 6.84
C THR A 34 -4.76 -11.28 5.80
N ASP A 35 -3.92 -10.32 6.18
CA ASP A 35 -3.64 -9.09 5.46
C ASP A 35 -2.14 -8.80 5.51
N VAL A 36 -1.55 -8.46 4.36
CA VAL A 36 -0.14 -8.04 4.28
C VAL A 36 -0.03 -6.72 3.54
N ASP A 37 0.59 -5.73 4.18
CA ASP A 37 0.94 -4.44 3.59
C ASP A 37 2.43 -4.45 3.20
N PHE A 38 2.78 -4.61 1.93
CA PHE A 38 4.18 -4.66 1.49
C PHE A 38 4.63 -3.35 0.84
N VAL A 39 5.92 -3.00 0.93
CA VAL A 39 6.47 -1.79 0.32
C VAL A 39 7.03 -2.10 -1.06
N MET A 40 6.61 -1.36 -2.09
CA MET A 40 7.15 -1.52 -3.44
C MET A 40 8.63 -1.13 -3.52
N HIS A 41 9.36 -1.69 -4.49
CA HIS A 41 10.70 -1.24 -4.82
C HIS A 41 10.66 0.06 -5.65
N ARG A 42 10.57 1.21 -4.98
CA ARG A 42 10.41 2.53 -5.61
C ARG A 42 11.51 2.88 -6.61
N GLY A 43 12.73 2.35 -6.42
CA GLY A 43 13.82 2.54 -7.39
C GLY A 43 13.44 2.10 -8.80
N PHE A 44 12.68 1.00 -8.94
CA PHE A 44 12.24 0.54 -10.25
C PHE A 44 11.22 1.49 -10.87
N ALA A 45 10.32 2.06 -10.08
CA ALA A 45 9.39 3.08 -10.57
C ALA A 45 10.13 4.36 -11.02
N ARG A 46 11.11 4.81 -10.23
CA ARG A 46 11.95 5.97 -10.57
C ARG A 46 12.77 5.76 -11.86
N ASP A 47 13.22 4.53 -12.09
CA ASP A 47 13.96 4.16 -13.29
C ASP A 47 13.03 3.85 -14.49
N GLY A 48 11.71 3.93 -14.32
CA GLY A 48 10.73 3.58 -15.35
C GLY A 48 10.69 2.07 -15.69
N ALA A 49 11.27 1.23 -14.84
CA ALA A 49 11.33 -0.22 -14.98
C ALA A 49 9.99 -0.89 -14.55
N TRP A 50 8.91 -0.56 -15.27
CA TRP A 50 7.55 -0.99 -14.92
C TRP A 50 7.34 -2.50 -14.97
N ASP A 51 8.06 -3.23 -15.82
CA ASP A 51 8.04 -4.69 -15.84
C ASP A 51 8.59 -5.29 -14.54
N ALA A 52 9.62 -4.66 -13.94
CA ALA A 52 10.16 -5.08 -12.66
C ALA A 52 9.20 -4.78 -11.50
N VAL A 53 8.52 -3.63 -11.53
CA VAL A 53 7.47 -3.29 -10.56
C VAL A 53 6.32 -4.31 -10.62
N LEU A 54 5.81 -4.58 -11.82
CA LEU A 54 4.75 -5.56 -12.06
C LEU A 54 5.19 -6.98 -11.64
N GLY A 55 6.43 -7.36 -11.97
CA GLY A 55 7.01 -8.65 -11.57
C GLY A 55 7.09 -8.82 -10.05
N GLU A 56 7.48 -7.78 -9.32
CA GLU A 56 7.43 -7.77 -7.85
C GLU A 56 6.00 -7.99 -7.33
N PHE A 57 5.02 -7.28 -7.89
CA PHE A 57 3.63 -7.38 -7.42
C PHE A 57 3.03 -8.76 -7.71
N ARG A 58 3.32 -9.34 -8.87
CA ARG A 58 2.94 -10.72 -9.22
C ARG A 58 3.58 -11.73 -8.27
N THR A 59 4.84 -11.52 -7.91
CA THR A 59 5.55 -12.36 -6.94
C THR A 59 4.85 -12.32 -5.58
N MET A 60 4.49 -11.13 -5.09
CA MET A 60 3.73 -10.97 -3.85
C MET A 60 2.36 -11.64 -3.92
N ARG A 61 1.61 -11.44 -5.02
CA ARG A 61 0.30 -12.07 -5.23
C ARG A 61 0.38 -13.59 -5.21
N GLY A 62 1.36 -14.16 -5.90
CA GLY A 62 1.57 -15.60 -6.02
C GLY A 62 1.98 -16.27 -4.71
N ALA A 63 2.71 -15.58 -3.84
CA ALA A 63 3.17 -16.13 -2.57
C ALA A 63 2.03 -16.36 -1.56
N VAL A 64 1.01 -15.49 -1.58
CA VAL A 64 -0.11 -15.54 -0.62
C VAL A 64 -1.45 -15.28 -1.32
N PRO A 65 -1.90 -16.12 -2.27
CA PRO A 65 -3.04 -15.83 -3.17
C PRO A 65 -4.38 -15.56 -2.46
N GLU A 66 -4.53 -16.00 -1.21
CA GLU A 66 -5.74 -15.80 -0.41
C GLU A 66 -5.68 -14.60 0.55
N ALA A 67 -4.49 -14.01 0.74
CA ALA A 67 -4.32 -12.85 1.62
C ALA A 67 -4.87 -11.57 0.98
N THR A 68 -5.36 -10.64 1.80
CA THR A 68 -5.60 -9.25 1.36
C THR A 68 -4.28 -8.51 1.25
N LEU A 69 -3.83 -8.23 0.03
CA LEU A 69 -2.56 -7.56 -0.26
C LEU A 69 -2.72 -6.06 -0.49
N LYS A 70 -1.85 -5.29 0.15
CA LYS A 70 -1.80 -3.83 0.01
C LYS A 70 -0.39 -3.42 -0.34
N VAL A 71 -0.20 -2.78 -1.49
CA VAL A 71 1.09 -2.18 -1.81
C VAL A 71 1.18 -0.78 -1.22
N ILE A 72 2.24 -0.52 -0.46
CA ILE A 72 2.60 0.82 0.01
C ILE A 72 3.48 1.47 -1.05
N LEU A 73 2.98 2.55 -1.66
CA LEU A 73 3.70 3.27 -2.70
C LEU A 73 4.74 4.24 -2.13
N GLU A 74 4.48 4.77 -0.94
CA GLU A 74 5.16 5.96 -0.39
C GLU A 74 4.97 7.17 -1.29
N THR A 75 3.72 7.63 -1.41
CA THR A 75 3.31 8.74 -2.30
C THR A 75 4.10 10.02 -2.07
N GLY A 76 4.57 10.27 -0.84
CA GLY A 76 5.46 11.40 -0.55
C GLY A 76 6.82 11.36 -1.24
N ALA A 77 7.19 10.22 -1.82
CA ALA A 77 8.45 9.97 -2.49
C ALA A 77 8.26 9.52 -3.95
N LEU A 78 7.11 9.76 -4.58
CA LEU A 78 6.83 9.48 -6.00
C LEU A 78 6.19 10.71 -6.69
N THR A 79 6.30 10.79 -8.01
CA THR A 79 5.51 11.73 -8.82
C THR A 79 4.11 11.19 -9.08
N ASP A 80 3.17 12.05 -9.48
CA ASP A 80 1.81 11.62 -9.82
C ASP A 80 1.77 10.56 -10.93
N ASP A 81 2.65 10.68 -11.92
CA ASP A 81 2.73 9.71 -13.02
C ASP A 81 3.27 8.36 -12.53
N GLU A 82 4.25 8.37 -11.64
CA GLU A 82 4.75 7.13 -11.01
C GLU A 82 3.67 6.49 -10.13
N ILE A 83 2.86 7.30 -9.43
CA ILE A 83 1.71 6.82 -8.65
C ILE A 83 0.69 6.16 -9.58
N ARG A 84 0.29 6.83 -10.68
CA ARG A 84 -0.65 6.29 -11.68
C ARG A 84 -0.18 4.95 -12.23
N ARG A 85 1.08 4.86 -12.65
CA ARG A 85 1.68 3.65 -13.22
C ARG A 85 1.81 2.53 -12.19
N SER A 86 2.10 2.86 -10.93
CA SER A 86 2.14 1.88 -9.84
C SER A 86 0.75 1.33 -9.52
N CYS A 87 -0.29 2.17 -9.55
CA CYS A 87 -1.69 1.73 -9.41
C CYS A 87 -2.10 0.79 -10.55
N GLU A 88 -1.72 1.09 -11.79
CA GLU A 88 -2.01 0.20 -12.92
C GLU A 88 -1.34 -1.17 -12.75
N ALA A 89 -0.04 -1.18 -12.41
CA ALA A 89 0.67 -2.43 -12.14
C ALA A 89 0.06 -3.22 -10.98
N ALA A 90 -0.40 -2.53 -9.92
CA ALA A 90 -1.08 -3.16 -8.79
C ALA A 90 -2.41 -3.81 -9.20
N ALA A 91 -3.20 -3.14 -10.03
CA ALA A 91 -4.45 -3.67 -10.56
C ALA A 91 -4.20 -4.86 -11.50
N GLU A 92 -3.22 -4.75 -12.40
CA GLU A 92 -2.83 -5.83 -13.31
C GLU A 92 -2.31 -7.08 -12.57
N ALA A 93 -1.59 -6.89 -11.46
CA ALA A 93 -1.12 -7.98 -10.61
C ALA A 93 -2.20 -8.59 -9.71
N GLY A 94 -3.43 -8.04 -9.69
CA GLY A 94 -4.52 -8.54 -8.85
C GLY A 94 -4.31 -8.30 -7.35
N LEU A 95 -3.69 -7.16 -6.98
CA LEU A 95 -3.63 -6.71 -5.60
C LEU A 95 -4.99 -6.15 -5.15
N ASP A 96 -5.19 -6.04 -3.83
CA ASP A 96 -6.48 -5.59 -3.29
C ASP A 96 -6.50 -4.10 -2.95
N PHE A 97 -5.34 -3.55 -2.54
CA PHE A 97 -5.21 -2.17 -2.12
C PHE A 97 -3.94 -1.50 -2.63
N VAL A 98 -4.04 -0.18 -2.83
CA VAL A 98 -2.92 0.75 -2.80
C VAL A 98 -2.95 1.55 -1.50
N LYS A 99 -1.77 1.78 -0.93
CA LYS A 99 -1.57 2.47 0.35
C LYS A 99 -0.62 3.64 0.20
N THR A 100 -0.96 4.78 0.81
CA THR A 100 -0.20 6.03 0.67
C THR A 100 1.23 5.90 1.19
N CYS A 101 1.40 5.85 2.52
CA CYS A 101 2.72 6.02 3.15
C CYS A 101 3.04 4.91 4.15
N THR A 102 4.34 4.69 4.36
CA THR A 102 4.84 3.80 5.41
C THR A 102 4.77 4.46 6.79
N GLY A 103 4.84 5.79 6.84
CA GLY A 103 5.03 6.57 8.06
C GLY A 103 6.50 6.86 8.39
N PHE A 104 7.44 6.33 7.59
CA PHE A 104 8.89 6.56 7.69
C PHE A 104 9.45 7.39 6.51
N GLY A 105 8.59 7.73 5.55
CA GLY A 105 8.93 8.55 4.40
C GLY A 105 8.99 10.06 4.69
N PRO A 106 9.20 10.88 3.65
CA PRO A 106 9.39 12.33 3.78
C PRO A 106 8.14 13.09 4.25
N ARG A 107 6.94 12.54 4.01
CA ARG A 107 5.66 13.08 4.48
C ARG A 107 4.60 12.00 4.67
N GLY A 108 3.55 12.32 5.42
CA GLY A 108 2.37 11.47 5.62
C GLY A 108 1.35 11.54 4.48
N ALA A 109 0.19 10.91 4.71
CA ALA A 109 -0.93 10.94 3.77
C ALA A 109 -1.51 12.35 3.62
N SER A 110 -1.84 12.75 2.39
CA SER A 110 -2.62 13.95 2.08
C SER A 110 -3.94 13.58 1.41
N ALA A 111 -4.95 14.46 1.50
CA ALA A 111 -6.21 14.28 0.79
C ALA A 111 -6.02 14.27 -0.74
N GLU A 112 -5.02 15.00 -1.25
CA GLU A 112 -4.63 15.01 -2.66
C GLU A 112 -4.13 13.64 -3.13
N ASP A 113 -3.18 13.03 -2.40
CA ASP A 113 -2.70 11.68 -2.71
C ASP A 113 -3.85 10.67 -2.70
N VAL A 114 -4.76 10.77 -1.74
CA VAL A 114 -5.91 9.86 -1.65
C VAL A 114 -6.85 10.01 -2.84
N ARG A 115 -7.13 11.24 -3.30
CA ARG A 115 -7.95 11.48 -4.49
C ARG A 115 -7.28 10.90 -5.73
N LEU A 116 -5.97 11.12 -5.89
CA LEU A 116 -5.21 10.56 -7.00
C LEU A 116 -5.25 9.01 -6.97
N LEU A 117 -5.00 8.40 -5.82
CA LEU A 117 -5.10 6.94 -5.68
C LEU A 117 -6.51 6.44 -5.97
N ARG A 118 -7.55 7.16 -5.53
CA ARG A 118 -8.95 6.80 -5.77
C ARG A 118 -9.30 6.83 -7.25
N GLU A 119 -8.83 7.84 -7.97
CA GLU A 119 -8.98 7.96 -9.42
C GLU A 119 -8.29 6.79 -10.12
N CYS A 120 -7.00 6.54 -9.82
CA CYS A 120 -6.21 5.47 -10.44
C CYS A 120 -6.77 4.07 -10.13
N ALA A 121 -7.30 3.88 -8.92
CA ALA A 121 -7.88 2.63 -8.49
C ALA A 121 -9.06 2.21 -9.37
N GLY A 122 -9.86 3.16 -9.88
CA GLY A 122 -10.90 2.91 -10.87
C GLY A 122 -11.89 1.80 -10.50
N GLY A 123 -12.12 1.55 -9.20
CA GLY A 123 -12.94 0.44 -8.69
C GLY A 123 -12.27 -0.94 -8.73
N ARG A 124 -11.06 -1.07 -9.30
CA ARG A 124 -10.24 -2.30 -9.32
C ARG A 124 -9.44 -2.49 -8.04
N LEU A 125 -9.12 -1.39 -7.35
CA LEU A 125 -8.35 -1.37 -6.12
C LEU A 125 -9.09 -0.60 -5.02
N ARG A 126 -8.75 -0.89 -3.78
CA ARG A 126 -9.16 -0.09 -2.62
C ARG A 126 -8.02 0.82 -2.17
N VAL A 127 -8.34 1.92 -1.51
CA VAL A 127 -7.35 2.91 -1.06
C VAL A 127 -7.20 2.87 0.46
N LYS A 128 -5.96 2.72 0.94
CA LYS A 128 -5.62 2.85 2.36
C LYS A 128 -4.77 4.10 2.60
N ALA A 129 -5.30 5.07 3.34
CA ALA A 129 -4.53 6.23 3.77
C ALA A 129 -3.79 5.93 5.09
N SER A 130 -2.50 6.23 5.15
CA SER A 130 -1.69 6.04 6.36
C SER A 130 -0.51 7.01 6.44
N GLY A 131 -0.06 7.27 7.67
CA GLY A 131 1.05 8.16 7.97
C GLY A 131 0.56 9.54 8.42
N GLY A 132 0.80 9.89 9.69
CA GLY A 132 0.55 11.24 10.22
C GLY A 132 -0.90 11.57 10.60
N ILE A 133 -1.83 10.62 10.54
CA ILE A 133 -3.25 10.82 10.88
C ILE A 133 -3.42 10.79 12.40
N ARG A 134 -3.76 11.93 13.01
CA ARG A 134 -3.80 12.11 14.48
C ARG A 134 -5.11 12.65 15.02
N THR A 135 -5.88 13.37 14.20
CA THR A 135 -7.14 13.99 14.61
C THR A 135 -8.33 13.40 13.87
N ARG A 136 -9.53 13.58 14.43
CA ARG A 136 -10.77 13.13 13.80
C ARG A 136 -11.03 13.87 12.49
N GLY A 137 -10.71 15.17 12.47
CA GLY A 137 -10.80 16.00 11.26
C GLY A 137 -9.98 15.42 10.10
N GLN A 138 -8.72 15.06 10.34
CA GLN A 138 -7.85 14.44 9.33
C GLN A 138 -8.40 13.10 8.85
N ALA A 139 -8.88 12.27 9.78
CA ALA A 139 -9.47 10.97 9.43
C ALA A 139 -10.69 11.13 8.52
N LEU A 140 -11.61 12.05 8.86
CA LEU A 140 -12.80 12.33 8.08
C LEU A 140 -12.46 12.93 6.70
N GLU A 141 -11.47 13.81 6.63
CA GLU A 141 -11.00 14.40 5.38
C GLU A 141 -10.48 13.33 4.41
N LEU A 142 -9.66 12.39 4.90
CA LEU A 142 -9.11 11.31 4.08
C LEU A 142 -10.20 10.32 3.63
N LEU A 143 -11.19 10.04 4.47
CA LEU A 143 -12.36 9.24 4.09
C LEU A 143 -13.18 9.94 3.00
N ALA A 144 -13.44 11.24 3.16
CA ALA A 144 -14.16 12.05 2.17
C ALA A 144 -13.38 12.16 0.85
N ALA A 145 -12.05 12.14 0.89
CA ALA A 145 -11.19 12.10 -0.29
C ALA A 145 -11.24 10.76 -1.05
N GLY A 146 -11.79 9.70 -0.44
CA GLY A 146 -11.99 8.40 -1.10
C GLY A 146 -11.20 7.23 -0.50
N ALA A 147 -10.59 7.39 0.68
CA ALA A 147 -9.95 6.28 1.37
C ALA A 147 -10.99 5.25 1.86
N ASP A 148 -10.74 3.96 1.59
CA ASP A 148 -11.55 2.85 2.09
C ASP A 148 -11.10 2.38 3.48
N ARG A 149 -9.87 2.70 3.88
CA ARG A 149 -9.27 2.32 5.15
C ARG A 149 -8.25 3.35 5.63
N LEU A 150 -8.14 3.51 6.94
CA LEU A 150 -7.13 4.36 7.58
C LEU A 150 -6.12 3.50 8.35
N GLY A 151 -4.83 3.82 8.26
CA GLY A 151 -3.76 3.27 9.09
C GLY A 151 -3.28 4.30 10.10
N MET A 152 -3.62 4.08 11.38
CA MET A 152 -3.38 5.03 12.48
C MET A 152 -2.78 4.29 13.68
N SER A 153 -1.89 4.93 14.43
CA SER A 153 -1.31 4.40 15.68
C SER A 153 -2.06 4.84 16.93
N SER A 154 -2.96 5.81 16.80
CA SER A 154 -3.82 6.30 17.87
C SER A 154 -5.23 6.48 17.34
N MET A 155 -6.22 6.17 18.18
CA MET A 155 -7.57 6.64 17.93
C MET A 155 -7.61 8.17 18.03
N PRO A 156 -8.32 8.86 17.12
CA PRO A 156 -8.64 10.27 17.30
C PRO A 156 -9.23 10.53 18.68
N LYS A 157 -8.73 11.56 19.37
CA LYS A 157 -9.09 11.87 20.76
C LYS A 157 -10.19 12.94 20.87
N ASP A 158 -10.56 13.55 19.74
CA ASP A 158 -11.50 14.67 19.57
C ASP A 158 -12.80 14.28 18.85
#